data_AF-A0A429BQH3-F1
#
_entry.id   AF-A0A429BQH3-F1
#
_cell.length_a   1.000
_cell.length_b   1.000
_cell.length_c   1.000
_cell.angle_alpha   90.00
_cell.angle_beta   90.00
_cell.angle_gamma   90.00
#
_symmetry.space_group_name_H-M   'P 1'
#
loop_
_entity.id
_entity.type
_entity.pdbx_description
1 polymer ?
#
loop_
_entity_poly.entity_id
_entity_poly.type
_entity_poly.pdbx_seq_one_letter_code
_entity_poly.pdbx_strand_id
1 'polypeptide(L)'
;MPLFLEQPTYPRGPDGRGWNRLSLNAHFDRRHQCGLQPTRFAALYEALTGRQHWGGFGRCFVGHPGSCGSCPVQLRRLAREGGINWPDETPLLLARVRPWPLTPGALFADPASGRSSLELSPWRGGQPVLDADWVEILNTPGLLISWCWQDEQGEAFWLVRSHPAADTAIVHTERIGAGLRHELYGGPGLPRLAVLTCHGCCAHEGYHLRHLAADLAHRPDRAPALGTGTETPGRLPGVPLVDLARVGSSSVIRRARSRSHGPSTVQIGWDVPFDETTVTALAAYAVRLVAI
;
A
#
# COMPACT_ATOMS: atom_id res chain seq x y z
N MET A 1 13.45 3.32 15.95
CA MET A 1 12.50 4.18 15.22
C MET A 1 12.06 5.31 16.14
N PRO A 2 12.28 6.59 15.80
CA PRO A 2 11.90 7.69 16.69
C PRO A 2 10.37 7.82 16.75
N LEU A 3 9.81 7.52 17.91
CA LEU A 3 8.37 7.66 18.19
C LEU A 3 8.05 9.08 18.65
N PHE A 4 9.01 9.70 19.32
CA PHE A 4 8.96 11.09 19.73
C PHE A 4 9.76 11.91 18.74
N LEU A 5 9.09 12.84 18.05
CA LEU A 5 9.71 13.76 17.11
C LEU A 5 9.80 15.11 17.80
N GLU A 6 11.02 15.46 18.21
CA GLU A 6 11.27 16.72 18.90
C GLU A 6 10.93 17.90 18.00
N GLN A 7 10.38 18.96 18.59
CA GLN A 7 10.12 20.18 17.86
C GLN A 7 11.47 20.81 17.48
N PRO A 8 11.70 21.17 16.20
CA PRO A 8 12.89 21.86 15.80
C PRO A 8 13.04 23.17 16.57
N THR A 9 14.24 23.41 17.10
CA THR A 9 14.62 24.71 17.63
C THR A 9 15.07 25.59 16.47
N TYR A 10 14.38 26.72 16.28
CA TYR A 10 14.79 27.68 15.27
C TYR A 10 15.69 28.73 15.93
N PRO A 11 16.92 28.95 15.43
CA PRO A 11 17.73 30.07 15.89
C PRO A 11 16.97 31.37 15.58
N ARG A 12 16.98 32.32 16.53
CA ARG A 12 16.47 33.68 16.26
C ARG A 12 17.30 34.24 15.09
N GLY A 13 16.62 34.76 14.07
CA GLY A 13 17.30 35.36 12.92
C GLY A 13 18.24 36.51 13.35
N PRO A 14 19.16 36.95 12.48
CA PRO A 14 20.12 38.04 12.78
C PRO A 14 19.46 39.33 13.27
N ASP A 15 18.18 39.54 12.91
CA ASP A 15 17.36 40.69 13.27
C ASP A 15 16.63 40.54 14.62
N GLY A 16 16.82 39.43 15.33
CA GLY A 16 16.09 39.12 16.57
C GLY A 16 14.59 38.92 16.39
N ARG A 17 14.08 39.04 15.16
CA ARG A 17 12.66 38.93 14.81
C ARG A 17 12.33 37.60 14.16
N GLY A 18 13.32 36.88 13.63
CA GLY A 18 13.27 35.45 13.40
C GLY A 18 12.11 34.98 12.54
N TRP A 19 12.10 35.30 11.24
CA TRP A 19 11.21 34.63 10.28
C TRP A 19 11.81 34.52 8.87
N ASN A 20 11.79 33.31 8.31
CA ASN A 20 11.62 33.10 6.88
C ASN A 20 10.11 32.90 6.61
N ARG A 21 9.54 33.66 5.68
CA ARG A 21 8.09 33.76 5.36
C ARG A 21 7.39 32.46 4.93
N LEU A 22 8.09 31.33 4.85
CA LEU A 22 7.55 30.05 4.38
C LEU A 22 6.93 29.17 5.49
N SER A 23 7.02 29.56 6.76
CA SER A 23 6.70 28.65 7.88
C SER A 23 5.33 28.86 8.54
N LEU A 24 4.43 29.71 8.03
CA LEU A 24 3.13 29.97 8.68
C LEU A 24 2.31 28.69 8.96
N ASN A 25 2.35 27.69 8.08
CA ASN A 25 1.71 26.38 8.32
C ASN A 25 2.43 25.52 9.36
N ALA A 26 3.71 25.76 9.63
CA ALA A 26 4.49 25.05 10.66
C ALA A 26 4.24 25.59 12.09
N HIS A 27 3.40 26.63 12.25
CA HIS A 27 3.32 27.37 13.52
C HIS A 27 1.99 27.32 14.27
N PHE A 28 0.91 26.80 13.70
CA PHE A 28 -0.33 26.59 14.47
C PHE A 28 -0.27 25.32 15.35
N ASP A 29 0.75 24.46 15.16
CA ASP A 29 0.96 23.29 16.00
C ASP A 29 2.44 23.08 16.40
N ARG A 30 3.00 24.07 17.12
CA ARG A 30 4.36 24.07 17.69
C ARG A 30 4.50 23.09 18.86
N ARG A 31 4.37 21.79 18.60
CA ARG A 31 4.48 20.75 19.62
C ARG A 31 5.34 19.59 19.12
N HIS A 32 5.86 18.82 20.07
CA HIS A 32 6.43 17.51 19.78
C HIS A 32 5.40 16.65 19.05
N GLN A 33 5.85 15.88 18.07
CA GLN A 33 4.99 15.02 17.26
C GLN A 33 5.23 13.56 17.59
N CYS A 34 4.25 12.71 17.25
CA CYS A 34 4.35 11.27 17.36
C CYS A 34 4.60 10.64 15.99
N GLY A 35 5.76 10.01 15.81
CA GLY A 35 6.13 9.31 14.58
C GLY A 35 5.25 8.10 14.21
N LEU A 36 4.24 7.79 15.04
CA LEU A 36 3.21 6.78 14.79
C LEU A 36 1.83 7.36 14.49
N GLN A 37 1.71 8.68 14.36
CA GLN A 37 0.47 9.34 14.00
C GLN A 37 0.63 10.09 12.68
N PRO A 38 0.85 9.41 11.55
CA PRO A 38 0.90 10.09 10.27
C PRO A 38 -0.40 10.84 10.01
N THR A 39 -0.32 12.00 9.33
CA THR A 39 -1.52 12.78 8.94
C THR A 39 -1.62 13.00 7.43
N ARG A 40 -0.68 12.43 6.67
CA ARG A 40 -0.57 12.51 5.21
C ARG A 40 0.25 11.34 4.67
N PHE A 41 0.17 11.09 3.36
CA PHE A 41 0.86 9.98 2.70
C PHE A 41 2.38 9.97 2.97
N ALA A 42 3.05 11.13 2.82
CA ALA A 42 4.50 11.22 3.05
C ALA A 42 4.91 10.78 4.47
N ALA A 43 4.11 11.15 5.49
CA ALA A 43 4.38 10.75 6.87
C ALA A 43 4.05 9.28 7.12
N LEU A 44 3.01 8.73 6.47
CA LEU A 44 2.72 7.30 6.51
C LEU A 44 3.89 6.51 5.92
N TYR A 45 4.41 6.93 4.77
CA TYR A 45 5.57 6.33 4.13
C TYR A 45 6.82 6.35 5.04
N GLU A 46 7.11 7.50 5.64
CA GLU A 46 8.20 7.62 6.61
C GLU A 46 7.98 6.72 7.84
N ALA A 47 6.73 6.60 8.31
CA ALA A 47 6.38 5.75 9.43
C ALA A 47 6.61 4.25 9.15
N LEU A 48 6.24 3.80 7.95
CA LEU A 48 6.43 2.42 7.49
C LEU A 48 7.91 2.08 7.27
N THR A 49 8.68 3.03 6.76
CA THR A 49 10.12 2.83 6.49
C THR A 49 11.04 3.14 7.67
N GLY A 50 10.48 3.61 8.79
CA GLY A 50 11.22 3.99 9.99
C GLY A 50 12.13 5.22 9.82
N ARG A 51 11.78 6.10 8.88
CA ARG A 51 12.51 7.32 8.53
C ARG A 51 11.72 8.59 8.88
N GLN A 52 11.09 8.59 10.04
CA GLN A 52 10.25 9.71 10.48
C GLN A 52 11.07 10.98 10.71
N HIS A 53 10.61 12.08 10.14
CA HIS A 53 11.09 13.43 10.42
C HIS A 53 9.97 14.30 10.97
N TRP A 54 10.33 15.37 11.67
CA TRP A 54 9.34 16.33 12.16
C TRP A 54 8.60 16.99 10.98
N GLY A 55 7.27 17.03 11.04
CA GLY A 55 6.38 17.63 10.04
C GLY A 55 5.50 16.61 9.31
N GLY A 56 4.18 16.67 9.53
CA GLY A 56 3.20 15.74 8.94
C GLY A 56 2.76 14.61 9.86
N PHE A 57 3.07 14.73 11.15
CA PHE A 57 2.66 13.82 12.19
C PHE A 57 1.78 14.54 13.22
N GLY A 58 0.87 13.81 13.84
CA GLY A 58 0.03 14.27 14.93
C GLY A 58 0.83 14.54 16.20
N ARG A 59 0.21 15.25 17.14
CA ARG A 59 0.81 15.62 18.43
C ARG A 59 1.27 14.41 19.24
N CYS A 60 2.41 14.55 19.89
CA CYS A 60 2.82 13.60 20.90
C CYS A 60 1.90 13.70 22.13
N PHE A 61 1.27 12.59 22.52
CA PHE A 61 0.40 12.53 23.69
C PHE A 61 1.15 12.76 25.01
N VAL A 62 2.41 12.30 25.07
CA VAL A 62 3.19 12.30 26.32
C VAL A 62 3.96 13.61 26.54
N GLY A 63 4.22 14.37 25.48
CA GLY A 63 4.83 15.70 25.57
C GLY A 63 6.33 15.74 25.89
N HIS A 64 7.02 14.61 26.11
CA HIS A 64 8.46 14.57 26.34
C HIS A 64 9.12 13.24 25.86
N PRO A 65 10.43 13.25 25.54
CA PRO A 65 11.14 12.04 25.13
C PRO A 65 11.30 11.05 26.31
N GLY A 66 11.51 9.76 25.99
CA GLY A 66 11.77 8.70 26.98
C GLY A 66 10.54 7.90 27.46
N SER A 67 9.35 8.50 27.44
CA SER A 67 8.11 7.83 27.88
C SER A 67 7.34 7.09 26.78
N CYS A 68 7.96 6.85 25.63
CA CYS A 68 7.30 6.16 24.53
C CYS A 68 7.04 4.67 24.84
N GLY A 69 7.79 4.05 25.76
CA GLY A 69 7.60 2.64 26.12
C GLY A 69 6.26 2.31 26.76
N SER A 70 5.66 3.26 27.49
CA SER A 70 4.33 3.14 28.11
C SER A 70 3.26 3.99 27.40
N CYS A 71 3.61 4.61 26.27
CA CYS A 71 2.70 5.47 25.53
C CYS A 71 1.55 4.64 24.92
N PRO A 72 0.28 5.00 25.13
CA PRO A 72 -0.86 4.27 24.56
C PRO A 72 -0.79 4.11 23.04
N VAL A 73 -0.25 5.10 22.32
CA VAL A 73 -0.08 5.03 20.87
C VAL A 73 0.91 3.92 20.47
N GLN A 74 2.04 3.84 21.19
CA GLN A 74 3.03 2.79 20.98
C GLN A 74 2.46 1.42 21.37
N LEU A 75 1.77 1.34 22.49
CA LEU A 75 1.16 0.08 22.97
C LEU A 75 0.13 -0.46 21.96
N ARG A 76 -0.77 0.40 21.45
CA ARG A 76 -1.72 0.02 20.38
C ARG A 76 -1.01 -0.44 19.11
N ARG A 77 0.05 0.27 18.70
CA ARG A 77 0.87 -0.12 17.54
C ARG A 77 1.48 -1.50 17.71
N LEU A 78 2.05 -1.79 18.89
CA LEU A 78 2.64 -3.11 19.20
C LEU A 78 1.58 -4.21 19.28
N ALA A 79 0.43 -3.90 19.89
CA ALA A 79 -0.71 -4.80 19.97
C ALA A 79 -1.43 -4.98 18.61
N ARG A 80 -1.10 -4.14 17.62
CA ARG A 80 -1.74 -4.09 16.28
C ARG A 80 -3.25 -3.87 16.38
N GLU A 81 -3.66 -3.06 17.34
CA GLU A 81 -5.06 -2.70 17.55
C GLU A 81 -5.51 -1.65 16.53
N GLY A 82 -6.70 -1.85 15.95
CA GLY A 82 -7.33 -0.91 15.03
C GLY A 82 -6.70 -0.89 13.64
N GLY A 83 -6.37 -2.05 13.05
CA GLY A 83 -6.09 -2.13 11.61
C GLY A 83 -7.37 -1.96 10.78
N ILE A 84 -7.22 -1.76 9.47
CA ILE A 84 -8.35 -1.72 8.53
C ILE A 84 -9.13 -3.04 8.63
N ASN A 85 -10.46 -2.96 8.74
CA ASN A 85 -11.34 -4.11 8.53
C ASN A 85 -11.37 -4.47 7.03
N TRP A 86 -10.35 -5.20 6.59
CA TRP A 86 -10.09 -5.44 5.18
C TRP A 86 -11.13 -6.41 4.58
N PRO A 87 -11.80 -6.08 3.47
CA PRO A 87 -12.79 -6.97 2.85
C PRO A 87 -12.13 -8.28 2.37
N ASP A 88 -12.72 -9.41 2.74
CA ASP A 88 -12.13 -10.73 2.45
C ASP A 88 -11.96 -10.98 0.95
N GLU A 89 -12.80 -10.39 0.10
CA GLU A 89 -12.87 -10.70 -1.32
C GLU A 89 -11.81 -10.03 -2.18
N THR A 90 -10.97 -9.13 -1.64
CA THR A 90 -9.97 -8.41 -2.45
C THR A 90 -8.60 -8.34 -1.81
N PRO A 91 -7.50 -8.60 -2.56
CA PRO A 91 -6.15 -8.30 -2.10
C PRO A 91 -5.74 -6.83 -2.27
N LEU A 92 -6.54 -6.02 -2.96
CA LEU A 92 -6.18 -4.67 -3.42
C LEU A 92 -7.30 -3.66 -3.12
N LEU A 93 -6.93 -2.57 -2.45
CA LEU A 93 -7.80 -1.41 -2.24
C LEU A 93 -7.16 -0.16 -2.83
N LEU A 94 -7.99 0.72 -3.38
CA LEU A 94 -7.66 2.10 -3.71
C LEU A 94 -7.96 2.97 -2.49
N ALA A 95 -6.94 3.62 -1.94
CA ALA A 95 -7.09 4.63 -0.91
C ALA A 95 -7.15 6.02 -1.54
N ARG A 96 -8.21 6.78 -1.25
CA ARG A 96 -8.34 8.18 -1.65
C ARG A 96 -8.31 9.09 -0.43
N VAL A 97 -7.49 10.11 -0.51
CA VAL A 97 -7.35 11.11 0.54
C VAL A 97 -8.53 12.09 0.44
N ARG A 98 -9.38 12.10 1.46
CA ARG A 98 -10.54 13.00 1.54
C ARG A 98 -10.29 14.08 2.61
N PRO A 99 -10.74 15.32 2.40
CA PRO A 99 -10.84 16.28 3.49
C PRO A 99 -11.68 15.69 4.63
N TRP A 100 -11.30 15.90 5.89
CA TRP A 100 -12.13 15.46 7.01
C TRP A 100 -13.53 16.09 6.89
N PRO A 101 -14.62 15.34 7.11
CA PRO A 101 -15.92 15.96 7.27
C PRO A 101 -15.85 16.93 8.46
N LEU A 102 -16.35 18.16 8.27
CA LEU A 102 -16.43 19.13 9.37
C LEU A 102 -17.15 18.47 10.55
N THR A 103 -16.57 18.56 11.76
CA THR A 103 -17.27 18.10 12.97
C THR A 103 -18.64 18.78 13.03
N PRO A 104 -19.75 18.04 13.23
CA PRO A 104 -21.07 18.67 13.32
C PRO A 104 -21.07 19.79 14.37
N GLY A 105 -21.37 21.02 13.93
CA GLY A 105 -21.34 22.22 14.77
C GLY A 105 -20.01 23.00 14.82
N ALA A 106 -18.94 22.52 14.17
CA ALA A 106 -17.69 23.26 14.04
C ALA A 106 -17.66 24.07 12.72
N LEU A 107 -17.39 25.37 12.84
CA LEU A 107 -17.24 26.27 11.68
C LEU A 107 -15.92 26.07 10.92
N PHE A 108 -14.93 25.47 11.57
CA PHE A 108 -13.62 25.19 11.02
C PHE A 108 -13.21 23.77 11.42
N ALA A 109 -12.60 23.04 10.49
CA ALA A 109 -11.85 21.84 10.87
C ALA A 109 -10.77 22.24 11.86
N ASP A 110 -10.63 21.53 12.98
CA ASP A 110 -9.57 21.82 13.95
C ASP A 110 -8.20 21.69 13.23
N PRO A 111 -7.40 22.77 13.09
CA PRO A 111 -6.12 22.70 12.39
C PRO A 111 -5.13 21.73 13.04
N ALA A 112 -5.30 21.46 14.34
CA ALA A 112 -4.53 20.46 15.08
C ALA A 112 -5.09 19.04 14.94
N SER A 113 -6.36 18.91 14.53
CA SER A 113 -6.94 17.64 14.13
C SER A 113 -6.45 17.20 12.76
N GLY A 114 -6.01 18.13 11.89
CA GLY A 114 -4.99 17.95 10.85
C GLY A 114 -5.07 16.73 9.93
N ARG A 115 -6.19 16.01 9.87
CA ARG A 115 -6.25 14.66 9.31
C ARG A 115 -7.22 14.67 8.15
N SER A 116 -6.73 14.40 6.96
CA SER A 116 -7.59 13.86 5.91
C SER A 116 -8.09 12.47 6.34
N SER A 117 -9.30 12.10 5.95
CA SER A 117 -9.77 10.72 6.03
C SER A 117 -9.35 9.97 4.78
N LEU A 118 -9.43 8.64 4.84
CA LEU A 118 -9.08 7.77 3.74
C LEU A 118 -10.32 6.99 3.35
N GLU A 119 -10.77 7.26 2.13
CA GLU A 119 -11.85 6.52 1.51
C GLU A 119 -11.25 5.33 0.78
N LEU A 120 -11.52 4.12 1.26
CA LEU A 120 -10.98 2.88 0.70
C LEU A 120 -12.04 2.20 -0.17
N SER A 121 -11.66 1.86 -1.40
CA SER A 121 -12.56 1.18 -2.35
C SER A 121 -11.87 -0.01 -3.01
N PRO A 122 -12.59 -1.13 -3.28
CA PRO A 122 -12.09 -2.17 -4.16
C PRO A 122 -11.83 -1.63 -5.56
N TRP A 123 -10.74 -2.06 -6.20
CA TRP A 123 -10.30 -1.51 -7.49
C TRP A 123 -11.36 -1.56 -8.62
N ARG A 124 -12.15 -2.64 -8.72
CA ARG A 124 -13.13 -2.82 -9.82
C ARG A 124 -14.60 -2.60 -9.46
N GLY A 125 -14.84 -1.84 -8.40
CA GLY A 125 -16.20 -1.53 -8.01
C GLY A 125 -16.77 -2.62 -7.10
N GLY A 126 -17.20 -2.17 -5.95
CA GLY A 126 -17.82 -2.97 -4.91
C GLY A 126 -18.14 -2.01 -3.78
N GLN A 127 -19.38 -2.05 -3.29
CA GLN A 127 -19.67 -1.56 -1.96
C GLN A 127 -19.18 -2.63 -0.97
N PRO A 128 -18.68 -2.25 0.23
CA PRO A 128 -18.65 -0.89 0.76
C PRO A 128 -17.35 -0.14 0.46
N VAL A 129 -17.51 1.17 0.28
CA VAL A 129 -16.45 2.13 0.54
C VAL A 129 -16.21 2.16 2.05
N LEU A 130 -14.99 1.87 2.49
CA LEU A 130 -14.63 1.90 3.91
C LEU A 130 -13.98 3.24 4.23
N ASP A 131 -14.42 3.87 5.31
CA ASP A 131 -13.67 4.97 5.90
C ASP A 131 -12.56 4.41 6.78
N ALA A 132 -11.36 4.95 6.61
CA ALA A 132 -10.22 4.66 7.45
C ALA A 132 -9.46 5.95 7.80
N ASP A 133 -8.66 5.89 8.85
CA ASP A 133 -7.66 6.90 9.15
C ASP A 133 -6.23 6.40 8.93
N TRP A 134 -5.28 7.34 8.92
CA TRP A 134 -3.87 7.04 8.69
C TRP A 134 -3.24 6.10 9.73
N VAL A 135 -3.73 6.13 10.98
CA VAL A 135 -3.25 5.26 12.06
C VAL A 135 -3.76 3.84 11.85
N GLU A 136 -4.99 3.68 11.38
CA GLU A 136 -5.55 2.37 11.03
C GLU A 136 -4.77 1.72 9.89
N ILE A 137 -4.44 2.49 8.85
CA ILE A 137 -3.55 2.02 7.78
C ILE A 137 -2.20 1.60 8.35
N LEU A 138 -1.56 2.46 9.14
CA LEU A 138 -0.25 2.16 9.74
C LEU A 138 -0.30 0.87 10.58
N ASN A 139 -1.38 0.66 11.34
CA ASN A 139 -1.58 -0.49 12.21
C ASN A 139 -1.97 -1.79 11.48
N THR A 140 -2.30 -1.72 10.19
CA THR A 140 -2.68 -2.90 9.39
C THR A 140 -1.47 -3.81 9.13
N PRO A 141 -1.47 -5.06 9.66
CA PRO A 141 -0.32 -5.95 9.53
C PRO A 141 -0.08 -6.42 8.09
N GLY A 142 1.19 -6.47 7.67
CA GLY A 142 1.54 -6.96 6.33
C GLY A 142 1.01 -6.08 5.19
N LEU A 143 0.66 -4.82 5.49
CA LEU A 143 0.23 -3.88 4.48
C LEU A 143 1.43 -3.39 3.66
N LEU A 144 1.24 -3.35 2.35
CA LEU A 144 2.14 -2.74 1.38
C LEU A 144 1.41 -1.58 0.68
N ILE A 145 2.14 -0.53 0.33
CA ILE A 145 1.58 0.65 -0.33
C ILE A 145 2.31 0.97 -1.64
N SER A 146 1.58 1.46 -2.65
CA SER A 146 2.20 2.01 -3.87
C SER A 146 2.70 3.44 -3.65
N TRP A 147 3.29 4.03 -4.70
CA TRP A 147 3.47 5.47 -4.76
C TRP A 147 2.13 6.19 -4.81
N CYS A 148 2.06 7.38 -4.21
CA CYS A 148 0.90 8.24 -4.38
C CYS A 148 0.89 8.90 -5.76
N TRP A 149 -0.31 9.21 -6.25
CA TRP A 149 -0.54 10.01 -7.44
C TRP A 149 -1.69 10.98 -7.19
N GLN A 150 -1.86 11.94 -8.11
CA GLN A 150 -3.03 12.81 -8.16
C GLN A 150 -3.83 12.50 -9.41
N ASP A 151 -5.15 12.39 -9.27
CA ASP A 151 -6.11 12.32 -10.36
C ASP A 151 -7.24 13.34 -10.16
N GLU A 152 -8.28 13.27 -11.00
CA GLU A 152 -9.43 14.18 -10.95
C GLU A 152 -10.18 14.17 -9.61
N GLN A 153 -10.04 13.10 -8.81
CA GLN A 153 -10.67 12.95 -7.51
C GLN A 153 -9.73 13.28 -6.34
N GLY A 154 -8.49 13.67 -6.60
CA GLY A 154 -7.50 14.10 -5.60
C GLY A 154 -6.31 13.15 -5.45
N GLU A 155 -5.68 13.18 -4.27
CA GLU A 155 -4.55 12.31 -3.94
C GLU A 155 -5.03 10.88 -3.67
N ALA A 156 -4.34 9.90 -4.25
CA ALA A 156 -4.65 8.49 -4.12
C ALA A 156 -3.40 7.61 -4.12
N PHE A 157 -3.53 6.40 -3.57
CA PHE A 157 -2.50 5.37 -3.56
C PHE A 157 -3.14 3.97 -3.44
N TRP A 158 -2.43 2.93 -3.87
CA TRP A 158 -2.88 1.55 -3.68
C TRP A 158 -2.45 1.01 -2.34
N LEU A 159 -3.33 0.22 -1.74
CA LEU A 159 -3.08 -0.62 -0.57
C LEU A 159 -3.13 -2.08 -1.01
N VAL A 160 -2.15 -2.87 -0.59
CA VAL A 160 -2.14 -4.32 -0.82
C VAL A 160 -1.91 -5.03 0.49
N ARG A 161 -2.78 -5.98 0.81
CA ARG A 161 -2.57 -6.85 1.98
C ARG A 161 -1.61 -8.00 1.66
N SER A 162 -0.79 -8.38 2.63
CA SER A 162 -0.22 -9.72 2.67
C SER A 162 -1.33 -10.74 2.90
N HIS A 163 -1.39 -11.74 2.02
CA HIS A 163 -2.31 -12.87 2.18
C HIS A 163 -1.72 -13.90 3.17
N PRO A 164 -2.42 -14.27 4.27
CA PRO A 164 -1.87 -15.19 5.28
C PRO A 164 -1.60 -16.59 4.71
N ALA A 165 -2.42 -17.07 3.77
CA ALA A 165 -2.18 -18.34 3.08
C ALA A 165 -0.94 -18.35 2.15
N ALA A 166 -0.24 -17.22 1.99
CA ALA A 166 1.01 -17.19 1.22
C ALA A 166 2.11 -18.05 1.86
N ASP A 167 2.09 -18.25 3.18
CA ASP A 167 3.08 -19.09 3.86
C ASP A 167 2.94 -20.58 3.51
N THR A 168 1.73 -21.01 3.12
CA THR A 168 1.45 -22.39 2.70
C THR A 168 1.44 -22.57 1.18
N ALA A 169 1.48 -21.47 0.42
CA ALA A 169 1.51 -21.53 -1.04
C ALA A 169 2.84 -22.09 -1.56
N ILE A 170 2.77 -22.91 -2.61
CA ILE A 170 3.95 -23.58 -3.19
C ILE A 170 4.32 -22.90 -4.52
N VAL A 171 5.61 -22.63 -4.66
CA VAL A 171 6.20 -22.10 -5.89
C VAL A 171 7.32 -23.03 -6.32
N HIS A 172 7.11 -23.78 -7.39
CA HIS A 172 8.19 -24.55 -8.01
C HIS A 172 8.92 -23.68 -9.01
N THR A 173 10.24 -23.60 -8.90
CA THR A 173 11.07 -22.79 -9.78
C THR A 173 12.04 -23.67 -10.54
N GLU A 174 12.00 -23.57 -11.86
CA GLU A 174 12.86 -24.30 -12.79
C GLU A 174 13.59 -23.31 -13.70
N ARG A 175 14.85 -23.58 -14.02
CA ARG A 175 15.60 -22.80 -15.02
C ARG A 175 15.37 -23.38 -16.41
N ILE A 176 14.90 -22.56 -17.34
CA ILE A 176 14.67 -22.94 -18.74
C ILE A 176 15.53 -22.05 -19.65
N GLY A 177 16.65 -22.60 -20.11
CA GLY A 177 17.64 -21.86 -20.90
C GLY A 177 18.16 -20.63 -20.13
N ALA A 178 17.93 -19.45 -20.69
CA ALA A 178 18.30 -18.17 -20.08
C ALA A 178 17.22 -17.58 -19.14
N GLY A 179 16.04 -18.20 -19.06
CA GLY A 179 14.91 -17.75 -18.26
C GLY A 179 14.65 -18.61 -17.02
N LEU A 180 13.66 -18.19 -16.25
CA LEU A 180 13.12 -18.93 -15.12
C LEU A 180 11.63 -19.20 -15.36
N ARG A 181 11.19 -20.40 -15.01
CA ARG A 181 9.79 -20.81 -14.99
C ARG A 181 9.37 -21.00 -13.55
N HIS A 182 8.22 -20.44 -13.19
CA HIS A 182 7.60 -20.61 -11.89
C HIS A 182 6.23 -21.24 -12.06
N GLU A 183 5.96 -22.30 -11.32
CA GLU A 183 4.64 -22.91 -11.23
C GLU A 183 4.04 -22.60 -9.87
N LEU A 184 2.80 -22.08 -9.88
CA LEU A 184 2.12 -21.62 -8.68
C LEU A 184 1.04 -22.59 -8.27
N TYR A 185 1.00 -22.92 -6.98
CA TYR A 185 0.00 -23.78 -6.37
C TYR A 185 -0.50 -23.14 -5.07
N GLY A 186 -1.80 -23.26 -4.78
CA GLY A 186 -2.39 -22.71 -3.55
C GLY A 186 -1.90 -23.39 -2.27
N GLY A 187 -1.35 -24.60 -2.39
CA GLY A 187 -0.85 -25.40 -1.28
C GLY A 187 -0.50 -26.83 -1.70
N PRO A 188 0.00 -27.66 -0.76
CA PRO A 188 0.36 -29.05 -1.04
C PRO A 188 -0.83 -29.86 -1.58
N GLY A 189 -0.65 -30.53 -2.73
CA GLY A 189 -1.67 -31.39 -3.33
C GLY A 189 -2.83 -30.66 -4.04
N LEU A 190 -2.83 -29.32 -4.05
CA LEU A 190 -3.80 -28.53 -4.80
C LEU A 190 -3.43 -28.44 -6.29
N PRO A 191 -4.40 -28.21 -7.19
CA PRO A 191 -4.12 -28.03 -8.60
C PRO A 191 -3.24 -26.79 -8.85
N ARG A 192 -2.52 -26.83 -9.97
CA ARG A 192 -1.72 -25.68 -10.44
C ARG A 192 -2.65 -24.52 -10.80
N LEU A 193 -2.26 -23.32 -10.41
CA LEU A 193 -3.04 -22.10 -10.62
C LEU A 193 -2.55 -21.29 -11.83
N ALA A 194 -1.23 -21.23 -11.99
CA ALA A 194 -0.59 -20.48 -13.06
C ALA A 194 0.84 -20.97 -13.32
N VAL A 195 1.34 -20.66 -14.52
CA VAL A 195 2.74 -20.82 -14.90
C VAL A 195 3.27 -19.47 -15.36
N LEU A 196 4.35 -19.01 -14.73
CA LEU A 196 5.05 -17.78 -15.08
C LEU A 196 6.36 -18.12 -15.77
N THR A 197 6.62 -17.48 -16.90
CA THR A 197 7.91 -17.57 -17.60
C THR A 197 8.55 -16.20 -17.64
N CYS A 198 9.72 -16.08 -17.02
CA CYS A 198 10.46 -14.86 -16.84
C CYS A 198 11.60 -14.80 -17.85
N HIS A 199 11.61 -13.73 -18.65
CA HIS A 199 12.66 -13.41 -19.61
C HIS A 199 13.52 -12.26 -19.06
N GLY A 200 14.84 -12.48 -19.01
CA GLY A 200 15.79 -11.59 -18.35
C GLY A 200 15.96 -11.96 -16.87
N CYS A 201 16.16 -10.97 -16.01
CA CYS A 201 16.21 -11.19 -14.56
C CYS A 201 14.79 -11.31 -13.99
N CYS A 202 14.55 -12.27 -13.08
CA CYS A 202 13.32 -12.26 -12.29
C CYS A 202 13.26 -10.97 -11.48
N ALA A 203 12.30 -10.12 -11.81
CA ALA A 203 12.12 -8.84 -11.16
C ALA A 203 11.15 -8.93 -9.97
N HIS A 204 10.99 -10.15 -9.43
CA HIS A 204 10.13 -10.50 -8.32
C HIS A 204 10.84 -11.53 -7.44
N GLU A 205 10.54 -11.48 -6.16
CA GLU A 205 11.03 -12.43 -5.18
C GLU A 205 10.03 -13.57 -4.96
N GLY A 206 10.47 -14.65 -4.30
CA GLY A 206 9.61 -15.80 -4.03
C GLY A 206 8.36 -15.44 -3.21
N TYR A 207 8.45 -14.44 -2.33
CA TYR A 207 7.30 -14.01 -1.53
C TYR A 207 6.21 -13.34 -2.38
N HIS A 208 6.56 -12.58 -3.43
CA HIS A 208 5.57 -12.01 -4.35
C HIS A 208 4.77 -13.12 -5.06
N LEU A 209 5.44 -14.19 -5.46
CA LEU A 209 4.81 -15.33 -6.13
C LEU A 209 3.89 -16.12 -5.21
N ARG A 210 4.28 -16.29 -3.94
CA ARG A 210 3.44 -16.94 -2.92
C ARG A 210 2.18 -16.13 -2.63
N HIS A 211 2.28 -14.80 -2.56
CA HIS A 211 1.08 -13.95 -2.44
C HIS A 211 0.19 -14.02 -3.67
N LEU A 212 0.75 -14.00 -4.89
CA LEU A 212 -0.04 -14.19 -6.11
C LEU A 212 -0.75 -15.55 -6.09
N ALA A 213 -0.06 -16.63 -5.72
CA ALA A 213 -0.65 -17.96 -5.62
C ALA A 213 -1.80 -18.00 -4.60
N ALA A 214 -1.60 -17.38 -3.43
CA ALA A 214 -2.63 -17.30 -2.39
C ALA A 214 -3.85 -16.47 -2.83
N ASP A 215 -3.62 -15.32 -3.45
CA ASP A 215 -4.69 -14.45 -3.99
C ASP A 215 -5.49 -15.18 -5.10
N LEU A 216 -4.84 -16.00 -5.93
CA LEU A 216 -5.50 -16.80 -6.97
C LEU A 216 -6.28 -18.00 -6.40
N ALA A 217 -5.80 -18.59 -5.32
CA ALA A 217 -6.46 -19.69 -4.62
C ALA A 217 -7.69 -19.21 -3.83
N HIS A 218 -7.65 -17.97 -3.34
CA HIS A 218 -8.74 -17.33 -2.62
C HIS A 218 -9.80 -16.82 -3.60
N ARG A 219 -10.53 -17.76 -4.22
CA ARG A 219 -11.72 -17.44 -5.01
C ARG A 219 -12.93 -17.57 -4.09
N PRO A 220 -13.74 -16.51 -3.90
CA PRO A 220 -15.05 -16.71 -3.29
C PRO A 220 -15.85 -17.68 -4.17
N ASP A 221 -16.56 -18.63 -3.56
CA ASP A 221 -17.40 -19.65 -4.23
C ASP A 221 -18.59 -19.09 -5.07
N ARG A 222 -18.56 -17.80 -5.42
CA ARG A 222 -19.60 -17.15 -6.21
C ARG A 222 -19.34 -17.33 -7.71
N ALA A 223 -20.22 -18.15 -8.29
CA ALA A 223 -20.44 -18.39 -9.72
C ALA A 223 -20.60 -17.09 -10.55
N PRO A 224 -20.54 -17.18 -11.90
CA PRO A 224 -19.78 -16.29 -12.76
C PRO A 224 -20.37 -14.88 -12.81
N ALA A 225 -19.49 -13.87 -12.74
CA ALA A 225 -19.83 -12.55 -13.27
C ALA A 225 -19.98 -12.67 -14.79
N LEU A 226 -21.22 -12.91 -15.24
CA LEU A 226 -21.68 -12.56 -16.57
C LEU A 226 -21.70 -11.03 -16.65
N GLY A 227 -20.77 -10.43 -17.39
CA GLY A 227 -20.92 -9.04 -17.80
C GLY A 227 -19.60 -8.27 -17.88
N THR A 228 -19.34 -7.76 -19.08
CA THR A 228 -18.23 -6.89 -19.49
C THR A 228 -16.87 -7.59 -19.55
N GLY A 229 -16.17 -7.47 -20.68
CA GLY A 229 -14.87 -8.13 -20.87
C GLY A 229 -13.92 -7.74 -19.75
N THR A 230 -13.33 -8.73 -19.09
CA THR A 230 -12.31 -8.51 -18.05
C THR A 230 -11.05 -7.95 -18.72
N GLU A 231 -11.06 -6.65 -19.01
CA GLU A 231 -9.96 -5.99 -19.69
C GLU A 231 -8.82 -5.81 -18.70
N THR A 232 -7.64 -6.36 -18.98
CA THR A 232 -6.45 -6.08 -18.18
C THR A 232 -6.07 -4.60 -18.36
N PRO A 233 -5.91 -3.81 -17.28
CA PRO A 233 -5.48 -2.42 -17.43
C PRO A 233 -4.12 -2.38 -18.10
N GLY A 234 -3.84 -1.41 -18.98
CA GLY A 234 -2.50 -1.25 -19.55
C GLY A 234 -1.44 -0.88 -18.49
N ARG A 235 -1.81 0.02 -17.58
CA ARG A 235 -0.99 0.50 -16.45
C ARG A 235 -1.87 0.80 -15.25
N LEU A 236 -1.30 0.64 -14.06
CA LEU A 236 -1.90 1.12 -12.82
C LEU A 236 -1.28 2.47 -12.43
N PRO A 237 -2.07 3.51 -12.11
CA PRO A 237 -1.56 4.74 -11.52
C PRO A 237 -0.73 4.45 -10.26
N GLY A 238 0.30 5.25 -9.97
CA GLY A 238 1.16 5.00 -8.79
C GLY A 238 2.02 3.73 -8.85
N VAL A 239 1.97 2.96 -9.94
CA VAL A 239 2.80 1.78 -10.20
C VAL A 239 3.72 2.05 -11.38
N PRO A 240 4.72 2.94 -11.23
CA PRO A 240 5.58 3.31 -12.34
C PRO A 240 6.40 2.10 -12.80
N LEU A 241 6.78 2.11 -14.09
CA LEU A 241 7.65 1.11 -14.72
C LEU A 241 7.04 -0.28 -14.90
N VAL A 242 5.76 -0.50 -14.61
CA VAL A 242 5.07 -1.78 -14.81
C VAL A 242 3.95 -1.61 -15.83
N ASP A 243 4.05 -2.33 -16.95
CA ASP A 243 3.01 -2.45 -17.95
C ASP A 243 2.35 -3.82 -17.83
N LEU A 244 1.04 -3.85 -17.93
CA LEU A 244 0.22 -5.05 -17.94
C LEU A 244 -0.45 -5.16 -19.31
N ALA A 245 -0.46 -6.35 -19.88
CA ALA A 245 -1.12 -6.61 -21.15
C ALA A 245 -1.72 -8.01 -21.17
N ARG A 246 -2.73 -8.19 -22.02
CA ARG A 246 -3.28 -9.50 -22.37
C ARG A 246 -2.81 -9.86 -23.78
N VAL A 247 -2.25 -11.05 -23.96
CA VAL A 247 -1.81 -11.56 -25.27
C VAL A 247 -2.35 -12.97 -25.43
N GLY A 248 -3.45 -13.10 -26.19
CA GLY A 248 -4.17 -14.37 -26.32
C GLY A 248 -4.65 -14.89 -24.96
N SER A 249 -4.25 -16.12 -24.62
CA SER A 249 -4.58 -16.77 -23.34
C SER A 249 -3.61 -16.44 -22.20
N SER A 250 -2.55 -15.65 -22.46
CA SER A 250 -1.55 -15.26 -21.46
C SER A 250 -1.64 -13.79 -21.06
N SER A 251 -1.25 -13.49 -19.82
CA SER A 251 -0.99 -12.11 -19.38
C SER A 251 0.50 -11.83 -19.46
N VAL A 252 0.86 -10.59 -19.77
CA VAL A 252 2.25 -10.17 -19.89
C VAL A 252 2.47 -8.99 -18.96
N ILE A 253 3.49 -9.09 -18.12
CA ILE A 253 3.98 -8.00 -17.29
C ILE A 253 5.33 -7.58 -17.84
N ARG A 254 5.46 -6.32 -18.25
CA ARG A 254 6.74 -5.73 -18.64
C ARG A 254 7.18 -4.77 -17.56
N ARG A 255 8.39 -5.00 -17.03
CA ARG A 255 9.02 -4.09 -16.08
C ARG A 255 10.15 -3.35 -16.79
N ALA A 256 10.08 -2.02 -16.79
CA ALA A 256 11.19 -1.20 -17.25
C ALA A 256 12.37 -1.28 -16.26
N ARG A 257 13.56 -0.90 -16.73
CA ARG A 257 14.77 -0.90 -15.91
C ARG A 257 14.57 -0.03 -14.66
N SER A 258 14.99 -0.54 -13.52
CA SER A 258 15.06 0.18 -12.24
C SER A 258 16.51 0.24 -11.73
N ARG A 259 16.73 0.90 -10.60
CA ARG A 259 18.07 0.93 -9.96
C ARG A 259 18.54 -0.46 -9.54
N SER A 260 17.62 -1.32 -9.09
CA SER A 260 17.95 -2.63 -8.52
C SER A 260 17.77 -3.79 -9.50
N HIS A 261 17.02 -3.59 -10.58
CA HIS A 261 16.68 -4.66 -11.53
C HIS A 261 16.76 -4.18 -12.98
N GLY A 262 17.32 -5.01 -13.86
CA GLY A 262 17.24 -4.83 -15.31
C GLY A 262 15.79 -4.88 -15.83
N PRO A 263 15.57 -4.54 -17.11
CA PRO A 263 14.26 -4.75 -17.71
C PRO A 263 13.92 -6.24 -17.73
N SER A 264 12.64 -6.57 -17.52
CA SER A 264 12.18 -7.96 -17.48
C SER A 264 10.80 -8.08 -18.10
N THR A 265 10.53 -9.22 -18.73
CA THR A 265 9.18 -9.58 -19.18
C THR A 265 8.77 -10.88 -18.51
N VAL A 266 7.57 -10.89 -17.93
CA VAL A 266 6.97 -12.08 -17.33
C VAL A 266 5.71 -12.42 -18.11
N GLN A 267 5.68 -13.60 -18.72
CA GLN A 267 4.49 -14.15 -19.35
C GLN A 267 3.81 -15.11 -18.37
N ILE A 268 2.50 -14.97 -18.21
CA ILE A 268 1.70 -15.75 -17.26
C ILE A 268 0.64 -16.53 -18.04
N GLY A 269 0.77 -17.86 -18.03
CA GLY A 269 -0.30 -18.78 -18.42
C GLY A 269 -1.17 -19.10 -17.21
N TRP A 270 -2.48 -19.07 -17.40
CA TRP A 270 -3.46 -19.28 -16.33
C TRP A 270 -4.10 -20.65 -16.48
N ASP A 271 -4.09 -21.43 -15.39
CA ASP A 271 -4.82 -22.70 -15.30
C ASP A 271 -6.17 -22.51 -14.58
N VAL A 272 -6.41 -21.29 -14.07
CA VAL A 272 -7.69 -20.85 -13.52
C VAL A 272 -8.42 -19.91 -14.49
N PRO A 273 -9.75 -19.77 -14.39
CA PRO A 273 -10.51 -18.85 -15.24
C PRO A 273 -9.98 -17.41 -15.13
N PHE A 274 -9.82 -16.73 -16.27
CA PHE A 274 -9.37 -15.34 -16.29
C PHE A 274 -10.54 -14.38 -16.09
N ASP A 275 -10.90 -14.15 -14.84
CA ASP A 275 -12.01 -13.30 -14.37
C ASP A 275 -11.51 -12.09 -13.56
N GLU A 276 -12.43 -11.33 -12.98
CA GLU A 276 -12.10 -10.13 -12.18
C GLU A 276 -11.22 -10.44 -10.97
N THR A 277 -11.41 -11.59 -10.32
CA THR A 277 -10.56 -12.05 -9.22
C THR A 277 -9.12 -12.24 -9.70
N THR A 278 -8.95 -12.87 -10.86
CA THR A 278 -7.62 -13.11 -11.46
C THR A 278 -6.96 -11.80 -11.90
N VAL A 279 -7.74 -10.86 -12.46
CA VAL A 279 -7.22 -9.54 -12.81
C VAL A 279 -6.87 -8.71 -11.58
N THR A 280 -7.66 -8.79 -10.51
CA THR A 280 -7.37 -8.11 -9.23
C THR A 280 -6.14 -8.69 -8.55
N ALA A 281 -5.97 -10.01 -8.54
CA ALA A 281 -4.74 -10.67 -8.07
C ALA A 281 -3.52 -10.25 -8.90
N LEU A 282 -3.66 -10.14 -10.23
CA LEU A 282 -2.61 -9.66 -11.12
C LEU A 282 -2.23 -8.20 -10.82
N ALA A 283 -3.20 -7.33 -10.57
CA ALA A 283 -2.95 -5.94 -10.20
C ALA A 283 -2.31 -5.80 -8.82
N ALA A 284 -2.79 -6.56 -7.83
CA ALA A 284 -2.16 -6.64 -6.51
C ALA A 284 -0.70 -7.10 -6.62
N TYR A 285 -0.44 -8.13 -7.43
CA TYR A 285 0.92 -8.56 -7.73
C TYR A 285 1.76 -7.45 -8.36
N ALA A 286 1.24 -6.73 -9.36
CA ALA A 286 1.94 -5.61 -9.99
C ALA A 286 2.28 -4.49 -9.00
N VAL A 287 1.36 -4.15 -8.09
CA VAL A 287 1.61 -3.20 -7.00
C VAL A 287 2.70 -3.72 -6.07
N ARG A 288 2.68 -4.99 -5.66
CA ARG A 288 3.74 -5.58 -4.81
C ARG A 288 5.14 -5.47 -5.43
N LEU A 289 5.27 -5.53 -6.76
CA LEU A 289 6.57 -5.41 -7.44
C LEU A 289 7.24 -4.03 -7.26
N VAL A 290 6.46 -3.01 -6.89
CA VAL A 290 6.94 -1.62 -6.72
C VAL A 290 6.65 -1.04 -5.34
N ALA A 291 5.93 -1.79 -4.51
CA ALA A 291 5.53 -1.35 -3.18
C ALA A 291 6.74 -1.22 -2.26
N ILE A 292 6.56 -0.42 -1.21
CA ILE A 292 7.56 -0.17 -0.16
C ILE A 292 7.13 -0.83 1.14
#